data_AF-A0A2T4Y747-F1
#
_entry.id   AF-A0A2T4Y747-F1
#
_cell.length_a   1.000
_cell.length_b   1.000
_cell.length_c   1.000
_cell.angle_alpha   90.00
_cell.angle_beta   90.00
_cell.angle_gamma   90.00
#
_symmetry.space_group_name_H-M   'P 1'
#
loop_
_entity.id
_entity.type
_entity.pdbx_description
1 polymer ?
#
loop_
_entity_poly.entity_id
_entity_poly.type
_entity_poly.pdbx_seq_one_letter_code
_entity_poly.pdbx_strand_id
1 'polypeptide(L)'
;MANEKPAGPKGQQPEALATFAASARNDGQKPNKVGLTATPETAPLTTSPEKKAEAATKVLREGVLKRDQGADEAIDALPDGTRDS
;
A
#
# COMPACT_ATOMS: atom_id res chain seq x y z
N MET A 1 42.33 -22.20 0.14
CA MET A 1 41.59 -22.01 -1.13
C MET A 1 40.14 -22.41 -0.85
N ALA A 2 39.28 -21.48 -0.44
CA ALA A 2 37.89 -21.78 -0.10
C ALA A 2 37.01 -21.62 -1.35
N ASN A 3 36.27 -22.68 -1.69
CA ASN A 3 35.34 -22.76 -2.82
C ASN A 3 34.15 -21.80 -2.62
N GLU A 4 33.99 -20.86 -3.55
CA GLU A 4 32.79 -20.02 -3.68
C GLU A 4 31.65 -20.82 -4.34
N LYS A 5 30.52 -20.95 -3.62
CA LYS A 5 29.24 -21.47 -4.15
C LYS A 5 28.63 -20.47 -5.14
N PRO A 6 27.90 -20.93 -6.18
CA PRO A 6 27.46 -20.06 -7.26
C PRO A 6 26.40 -19.08 -6.76
N ALA A 7 26.69 -17.79 -6.89
CA ALA A 7 25.68 -16.75 -6.95
C ALA A 7 24.73 -17.06 -8.12
N GLY A 8 23.48 -16.58 -8.02
CA GLY A 8 22.62 -16.41 -9.21
C GLY A 8 23.35 -15.66 -10.33
N PRO A 9 22.75 -15.49 -11.53
CA PRO A 9 23.44 -14.98 -12.71
C PRO A 9 24.37 -13.81 -12.38
N LYS A 10 25.67 -14.02 -12.66
CA LYS A 10 26.79 -13.16 -12.24
C LYS A 10 26.43 -11.67 -12.37
N GLY A 11 26.34 -10.97 -11.24
CA GLY A 11 26.11 -9.52 -11.19
C GLY A 11 24.79 -9.06 -10.58
N GLN A 12 23.84 -9.94 -10.30
CA GLN A 12 22.63 -9.57 -9.56
C GLN A 12 22.87 -9.70 -8.05
N GLN A 13 23.12 -8.56 -7.39
CA GLN A 13 22.95 -8.52 -5.95
C GLN A 13 21.45 -8.65 -5.61
N PRO A 14 21.09 -9.32 -4.49
CA PRO A 14 19.73 -9.28 -3.97
C PRO A 14 19.28 -7.83 -3.86
N GLU A 15 18.05 -7.51 -4.30
CA GLU A 15 17.56 -6.12 -4.34
C GLU A 15 17.65 -5.41 -2.98
N ALA A 16 17.53 -6.16 -1.89
CA ALA A 16 17.74 -5.66 -0.54
C ALA A 16 19.17 -5.13 -0.30
N LEU A 17 20.19 -5.82 -0.81
CA LEU A 17 21.60 -5.38 -0.70
C LEU A 17 21.90 -4.20 -1.64
N ALA A 18 21.35 -4.22 -2.86
CA ALA A 18 21.47 -3.08 -3.78
C ALA A 18 20.81 -1.81 -3.21
N THR A 19 19.63 -1.95 -2.60
CA THR A 19 18.92 -0.86 -1.93
C THR A 19 19.71 -0.32 -0.75
N PHE A 20 20.24 -1.20 0.10
CA PHE A 20 21.05 -0.83 1.26
C PHE A 20 22.33 -0.08 0.87
N ALA A 21 23.08 -0.60 -0.11
CA ALA A 21 24.29 0.03 -0.60
C ALA A 21 24.01 1.40 -1.25
N ALA A 22 22.87 1.54 -1.93
CA ALA A 22 22.47 2.77 -2.56
C ALA A 22 21.96 3.82 -1.56
N SER A 23 21.23 3.43 -0.51
CA SER A 23 20.77 4.34 0.55
C SER A 23 21.91 4.82 1.45
N ALA A 24 22.90 3.96 1.74
CA ALA A 24 24.09 4.33 2.51
C ALA A 24 24.90 5.47 1.85
N ARG A 25 24.81 5.60 0.51
CA ARG A 25 25.48 6.65 -0.27
C ARG A 25 24.61 7.90 -0.49
N ASN A 26 23.36 7.89 -0.04
CA ASN A 26 22.37 8.93 -0.28
C ASN A 26 21.71 9.37 1.03
N ASP A 27 22.51 9.64 2.07
CA ASP A 27 22.06 10.12 3.38
C ASP A 27 20.97 9.26 4.04
N GLY A 28 20.97 7.95 3.78
CA GLY A 28 19.97 7.01 4.27
C GLY A 28 18.66 6.99 3.48
N GLN A 29 18.52 7.82 2.44
CA GLN A 29 17.35 7.83 1.57
C GLN A 29 17.49 6.84 0.43
N LYS A 30 16.48 5.98 0.27
CA LYS A 30 16.38 5.05 -0.85
C LYS A 30 16.27 5.82 -2.17
N PRO A 31 17.15 5.59 -3.16
CA PRO A 31 17.02 6.23 -4.46
C PRO A 31 15.77 5.75 -5.23
N ASN A 32 15.06 6.66 -5.89
CA ASN A 32 13.81 6.38 -6.62
C ASN A 32 13.92 5.30 -7.71
N LYS A 33 15.13 5.05 -8.22
CA LYS A 33 15.43 4.07 -9.27
C LYS A 33 15.67 2.64 -8.76
N VAL A 34 15.69 2.43 -7.45
CA VAL A 34 15.98 1.12 -6.85
C VAL A 34 14.72 0.58 -6.18
N GLY A 35 14.30 -0.63 -6.56
CA GLY A 35 13.13 -1.32 -6.00
C GLY A 35 11.82 -1.02 -6.75
N LEU A 36 10.77 -1.76 -6.38
CA LEU A 36 9.44 -1.66 -7.01
C LEU A 36 8.74 -0.35 -6.60
N THR A 37 8.08 0.27 -7.58
CA THR A 37 7.13 1.37 -7.37
C THR A 37 5.74 0.89 -7.74
N ALA A 38 4.71 1.48 -7.14
CA ALA A 38 3.33 1.13 -7.46
C ALA A 38 3.06 1.49 -8.93
N THR A 39 2.57 0.51 -9.69
CA THR A 39 2.06 0.70 -11.04
C THR A 39 0.65 1.28 -10.99
N PRO A 40 0.06 1.79 -12.08
CA PRO A 40 -1.33 2.24 -12.08
C PRO A 40 -2.33 1.20 -11.55
N GLU A 41 -2.07 -0.09 -11.78
CA GLU A 41 -2.89 -1.21 -11.32
C GLU A 41 -2.75 -1.50 -9.81
N THR A 42 -1.63 -1.11 -9.21
CA THR A 42 -1.32 -1.34 -7.79
C THR A 42 -1.24 -0.04 -6.98
N ALA A 43 -1.50 1.09 -7.65
CA ALA A 43 -1.50 2.40 -7.03
C ALA A 43 -2.66 2.50 -6.03
N PRO A 44 -2.45 3.17 -4.89
CA PRO A 44 -3.51 3.40 -3.94
C PRO A 44 -4.63 4.22 -4.60
N LEU A 45 -5.88 3.81 -4.36
CA LEU A 45 -7.03 4.60 -4.77
C LEU A 45 -7.04 5.92 -3.99
N THR A 46 -7.17 7.03 -4.72
CA THR A 46 -7.23 8.35 -4.09
C THR A 46 -8.59 8.52 -3.40
N THR A 47 -8.58 8.79 -2.10
CA THR A 47 -9.79 8.96 -1.30
C THR A 47 -9.55 9.94 -0.16
N SER A 48 -10.61 10.60 0.31
CA SER A 48 -10.52 11.58 1.41
C SER A 48 -10.63 10.84 2.76
N PRO A 49 -9.69 11.06 3.69
CA PRO A 49 -9.79 10.53 5.05
C PRO A 49 -11.09 10.96 5.76
N GLU A 50 -11.55 12.19 5.53
CA GLU A 50 -12.76 12.74 6.11
C GLU A 50 -14.00 11.98 5.63
N LYS A 51 -14.10 11.68 4.33
CA LYS A 51 -15.21 10.90 3.78
C LYS A 51 -15.26 9.49 4.37
N LYS A 52 -14.09 8.86 4.57
CA LYS A 52 -14.00 7.55 5.24
C LYS A 52 -14.48 7.60 6.69
N ALA A 53 -14.07 8.64 7.43
CA ALA A 53 -14.49 8.82 8.80
C ALA A 53 -16.02 9.04 8.91
N GLU A 54 -16.60 9.79 7.97
CA GLU A 54 -18.04 10.02 7.92
C GLU A 54 -18.81 8.72 7.66
N ALA A 55 -18.42 7.94 6.65
CA ALA A 55 -19.03 6.65 6.34
C ALA A 55 -18.94 5.68 7.54
N ALA A 56 -17.76 5.57 8.14
CA ALA A 56 -17.55 4.74 9.34
C ALA A 56 -18.45 5.19 10.52
N THR A 57 -18.62 6.50 10.70
CA THR A 57 -19.49 7.05 11.75
C THR A 57 -20.95 6.64 11.52
N LYS A 58 -21.43 6.64 10.27
CA LYS A 58 -22.79 6.18 9.93
C LYS A 58 -22.97 4.70 10.23
N VAL A 59 -22.02 3.84 9.80
CA VAL A 59 -22.03 2.39 10.10
C VAL A 59 -22.10 2.14 11.60
N LEU A 60 -21.22 2.78 12.38
CA LEU A 60 -21.20 2.60 13.84
C LEU A 60 -22.49 3.09 14.49
N ARG A 61 -23.00 4.25 14.06
CA ARG A 61 -24.24 4.83 14.59
C ARG A 61 -25.46 3.96 14.27
N GLU A 62 -25.56 3.45 13.05
CA GLU A 62 -26.63 2.56 12.62
C GLU A 62 -26.62 1.24 13.40
N GLY A 63 -25.43 0.64 13.57
CA GLY A 63 -25.25 -0.57 14.36
C GLY A 63 -25.71 -0.42 15.82
N VAL A 64 -25.56 0.77 16.41
CA VAL A 64 -26.02 1.12 17.76
C VAL A 64 -27.51 1.42 17.80
N LEU A 65 -28.00 2.27 16.90
CA LEU A 65 -29.39 2.76 16.92
C LEU A 65 -30.38 1.75 16.33
N LYS A 66 -29.91 0.71 15.65
CA LYS A 66 -30.73 -0.30 14.97
C LYS A 66 -31.77 0.32 14.02
N ARG A 67 -31.38 1.42 13.37
CA ARG A 67 -32.18 2.13 12.38
C ARG A 67 -31.25 2.65 11.28
N ASP A 68 -31.77 2.68 10.06
CA ASP A 68 -31.07 3.17 8.89
C ASP A 68 -30.52 4.59 9.11
N GLN A 69 -29.21 4.77 8.87
CA GLN A 69 -28.51 6.05 8.89
C GLN A 69 -27.84 6.37 7.54
N GLY A 70 -28.19 5.63 6.48
CA GLY A 70 -27.57 5.74 5.17
C GLY A 70 -26.11 5.29 5.17
N ALA A 71 -25.79 4.26 5.97
CA ALA A 71 -24.44 3.73 6.06
C ALA A 71 -23.99 3.09 4.74
N ASP A 72 -24.89 2.35 4.11
CA ASP A 72 -24.62 1.65 2.85
C ASP A 72 -24.34 2.61 1.70
N GLU A 73 -25.17 3.65 1.53
CA GLU A 73 -24.95 4.68 0.51
C GLU A 73 -23.66 5.46 0.74
N ALA A 74 -23.30 5.68 2.00
CA ALA A 74 -22.05 6.36 2.35
C ALA A 74 -20.82 5.50 2.02
N ILE A 75 -20.91 4.17 2.14
CA ILE A 75 -19.86 3.25 1.72
C ILE A 75 -19.79 3.17 0.19
N ASP A 76 -20.92 3.08 -0.50
CA ASP A 76 -20.97 3.02 -1.97
C ASP A 76 -20.39 4.27 -2.63
N ALA A 77 -20.48 5.42 -1.97
CA ALA A 77 -19.90 6.67 -2.45
C ALA A 77 -18.37 6.72 -2.34
N LEU A 78 -17.74 5.78 -1.62
CA LEU A 78 -16.28 5.71 -1.49
C LEU A 78 -15.67 5.02 -2.71
N PRO A 79 -14.58 5.57 -3.28
CA PRO A 79 -13.93 5.00 -4.46
C PRO A 79 -13.27 3.64 -4.19
N ASP A 80 -12.99 3.33 -2.93
CA ASP A 80 -12.42 2.07 -2.47
C ASP A 80 -13.45 1.13 -1.81
N GLY A 81 -14.75 1.43 -1.95
CA GLY A 81 -15.82 0.53 -1.53
C GLY A 81 -15.87 -0.71 -2.43
N THR A 82 -15.83 -1.90 -1.83
CA THR A 82 -16.04 -3.17 -2.53
C THR A 82 -17.28 -3.85 -1.95
N ARG A 83 -18.26 -4.16 -2.80
CA ARG A 83 -19.38 -5.05 -2.45
C ARG A 83 -19.13 -6.42 -3.07
N ASP A 84 -19.34 -7.47 -2.29
CA ASP A 84 -19.48 -8.82 -2.84
C ASP A 84 -20.82 -8.86 -3.59
N SER A 85 -20.74 -8.98 -4.91
CA SER A 85 -21.90 -9.12 -5.82
C SER A 85 -22.51 -10.51 -5.77
#